data_AF-A0A7J4JFQ4-F1
#
_entry.id   AF-A0A7J4JFQ4-F1
#
_cell.length_a   1.000
_cell.length_b   1.000
_cell.length_c   1.000
_cell.angle_alpha   90.00
_cell.angle_beta   90.00
_cell.angle_gamma   90.00
#
_symmetry.space_group_name_H-M   'P 1'
#
loop_
_entity.id
_entity.type
_entity.pdbx_description
1 polymer ?
#
loop_
_entity_poly.entity_id
_entity_poly.type
_entity_poly.pdbx_seq_one_letter_code
_entity_poly.pdbx_strand_id
1 'polypeptide(L)'
;MKWAVVQKKERDFEDTLREREQKQALKGLLWKAVVQGAGLSVLALLTAFQKLGHGTTEDKELQSAISRAMDAIQENAWRGIQLLKRLIPRKYKTYGAENLRKINLPNGWRLIYFIGKNEAVTVSTILEWLDHKNYERRFKY
;
A
#
# COMPACT_ATOMS: atom_id res chain seq x y z
N MET A 1 36.33 -14.65 32.39
CA MET A 1 35.81 -13.56 31.52
C MET A 1 35.12 -14.02 30.22
N LYS A 2 35.43 -15.19 29.62
CA LYS A 2 34.78 -15.64 28.36
C LYS A 2 33.28 -16.01 28.48
N TRP A 3 32.82 -16.47 29.64
CA TRP A 3 31.44 -16.93 29.86
C TRP A 3 30.38 -15.82 29.83
N ALA A 4 30.70 -14.61 30.31
CA ALA A 4 29.76 -13.48 30.32
C ALA A 4 29.50 -12.93 28.91
N VAL A 5 30.48 -13.02 28.01
CA VAL A 5 30.36 -12.57 26.60
C VAL A 5 29.48 -13.54 25.80
N VAL A 6 29.61 -14.85 26.07
CA VAL A 6 28.78 -15.89 25.44
C VAL A 6 27.32 -15.73 25.86
N GLN A 7 27.06 -15.59 27.17
CA GLN A 7 25.72 -15.41 27.74
C GLN A 7 25.03 -14.09 27.33
N LYS A 8 25.80 -13.09 26.89
CA LYS A 8 25.24 -11.84 26.34
C LYS A 8 24.82 -12.04 24.88
N LYS A 9 25.67 -12.66 24.06
CA LYS A 9 25.34 -12.98 22.66
C LYS A 9 24.12 -13.91 22.53
N GLU A 10 23.97 -14.85 23.46
CA GLU A 10 22.85 -15.79 23.48
C GLU A 10 21.52 -15.09 23.78
N ARG A 11 21.51 -14.14 24.73
CA ARG A 11 20.34 -13.32 25.03
C ARG A 11 19.98 -12.36 23.90
N ASP A 12 20.98 -11.68 23.33
CA ASP A 12 20.75 -10.77 22.19
C ASP A 12 20.17 -11.53 20.98
N PHE A 13 20.58 -12.79 20.78
CA PHE A 13 20.03 -13.66 19.73
C PHE A 13 18.58 -14.07 20.01
N GLU A 14 18.27 -14.52 21.22
CA GLU A 14 16.91 -14.89 21.64
C GLU A 14 15.93 -13.69 21.56
N ASP A 15 16.38 -12.49 21.91
CA ASP A 15 15.58 -11.27 21.80
C ASP A 15 15.27 -10.94 20.33
N THR A 16 16.23 -11.14 19.43
CA THR A 16 15.99 -10.94 17.98
C THR A 16 15.04 -11.99 17.40
N LEU A 17 15.04 -13.22 17.92
CA LEU A 17 14.09 -14.26 17.51
C LEU A 17 12.68 -13.95 17.99
N ARG A 18 12.52 -13.55 19.27
CA ARG A 18 11.24 -13.11 19.81
C ARG A 18 10.67 -11.91 19.09
N GLU A 19 11.51 -10.95 18.70
CA GLU A 19 11.08 -9.79 17.92
C GLU A 19 10.62 -10.19 16.50
N ARG A 20 11.28 -11.18 15.87
CA ARG A 20 10.87 -11.74 14.57
C ARG A 20 9.58 -12.52 14.65
N GLU A 21 9.42 -13.35 15.67
CA GLU A 21 8.21 -14.13 15.92
C GLU A 21 7.03 -13.24 16.29
N GLN A 22 7.23 -12.22 17.12
CA GLN A 22 6.22 -11.19 17.38
C GLN A 22 5.87 -10.42 16.12
N LYS A 23 6.84 -10.02 15.28
CA LYS A 23 6.57 -9.37 14.00
C LYS A 23 5.81 -10.29 13.04
N GLN A 24 6.10 -11.59 13.01
CA GLN A 24 5.36 -12.58 12.22
C GLN A 24 3.95 -12.81 12.75
N ALA A 25 3.78 -12.92 14.07
CA ALA A 25 2.49 -13.09 14.73
C ALA A 25 1.62 -11.84 14.57
N LEU A 26 2.19 -10.64 14.75
CA LEU A 26 1.54 -9.36 14.48
C LEU A 26 1.18 -9.22 13.01
N LYS A 27 2.07 -9.61 12.09
CA LYS A 27 1.76 -9.64 10.64
C LYS A 27 0.62 -10.60 10.33
N GLY A 28 0.56 -11.75 11.00
CA GLY A 28 -0.53 -12.73 10.89
C GLY A 28 -1.86 -12.25 11.50
N LEU A 29 -1.81 -11.56 12.64
CA LEU A 29 -2.97 -10.96 13.30
C LEU A 29 -3.49 -9.75 12.51
N LEU A 30 -2.60 -8.89 12.03
CA LEU A 30 -2.92 -7.79 11.11
C LEU A 30 -3.51 -8.32 9.81
N TRP A 31 -2.96 -9.40 9.26
CA TRP A 31 -3.52 -10.07 8.09
C TRP A 31 -4.93 -10.59 8.36
N LYS A 32 -5.16 -11.28 9.48
CA LYS A 32 -6.48 -11.77 9.87
C LYS A 32 -7.48 -10.64 10.10
N ALA A 33 -7.08 -9.56 10.76
CA ALA A 33 -7.92 -8.38 11.00
C ALA A 33 -8.25 -7.62 9.70
N VAL A 34 -7.28 -7.48 8.78
CA VAL A 34 -7.49 -6.92 7.44
C VAL A 34 -8.46 -7.81 6.65
N VAL A 35 -8.33 -9.13 6.71
CA VAL A 35 -9.23 -10.05 5.98
C VAL A 35 -10.64 -10.08 6.59
N GLN A 36 -10.77 -9.95 7.91
CA GLN A 36 -12.06 -9.98 8.60
C GLN A 36 -12.81 -8.63 8.54
N GLY A 37 -12.11 -7.51 8.39
CA GLY A 37 -12.71 -6.17 8.30
C GLY A 37 -12.72 -5.53 6.91
N ALA A 38 -11.87 -5.98 5.99
CA ALA A 38 -11.80 -5.44 4.64
C ALA A 38 -12.63 -6.31 3.68
N GLY A 39 -13.66 -5.71 3.09
CA GLY A 39 -14.51 -6.39 2.11
C GLY A 39 -13.72 -6.97 0.91
N LEU A 40 -14.40 -7.81 0.12
CA LEU A 40 -13.90 -8.49 -1.09
C LEU A 40 -12.99 -7.64 -2.00
N SER A 41 -13.16 -6.30 -1.99
CA SER A 41 -12.35 -5.35 -2.75
C SER A 41 -10.87 -5.29 -2.34
N VAL A 42 -10.54 -5.37 -1.03
CA VAL A 42 -9.14 -5.27 -0.58
C VAL A 42 -8.37 -6.55 -0.88
N LEU A 43 -9.02 -7.70 -0.69
CA LEU A 43 -8.43 -8.99 -1.04
C LEU A 43 -8.09 -9.05 -2.53
N ALA A 44 -9.03 -8.61 -3.40
CA ALA A 44 -8.82 -8.57 -4.83
C ALA A 44 -7.63 -7.69 -5.23
N LEU A 45 -7.47 -6.53 -4.58
CA LEU A 45 -6.37 -5.59 -4.85
C LEU A 45 -5.01 -6.19 -4.43
N LEU A 46 -4.94 -6.82 -3.26
CA LEU A 46 -3.73 -7.51 -2.80
C LEU A 46 -3.36 -8.68 -3.71
N THR A 47 -4.34 -9.49 -4.13
CA THR A 47 -4.11 -10.57 -5.08
C THR A 47 -3.63 -10.05 -6.42
N ALA A 48 -4.22 -8.97 -6.94
CA ALA A 48 -3.77 -8.34 -8.18
C ALA A 48 -2.31 -7.86 -8.07
N PHE A 49 -1.97 -7.21 -6.96
CA PHE A 49 -0.60 -6.74 -6.70
C PHE A 49 0.41 -7.90 -6.60
N GLN A 50 0.04 -9.02 -5.96
CA GLN A 50 0.90 -10.20 -5.86
C GLN A 50 1.11 -10.87 -7.22
N LYS A 51 0.05 -10.96 -8.03
CA LYS A 51 0.13 -11.54 -9.39
C LYS A 51 1.14 -10.81 -10.27
N LEU A 52 1.29 -9.50 -10.13
CA LEU A 52 2.30 -8.73 -10.88
C LEU A 52 3.73 -9.26 -10.65
N GLY A 53 4.05 -9.74 -9.45
CA GLY A 53 5.38 -10.27 -9.14
C GLY A 53 5.70 -11.60 -9.84
N HIS A 54 4.67 -12.33 -10.27
CA HIS A 54 4.79 -13.59 -11.00
C HIS A 54 4.55 -13.43 -12.51
N GLY A 55 4.30 -12.19 -12.97
CA GLY A 55 3.99 -11.87 -14.36
C GLY A 55 5.22 -11.62 -15.22
N THR A 56 5.04 -10.80 -16.26
CA THR A 56 6.09 -10.42 -17.21
C THR A 56 7.12 -9.47 -16.57
N THR A 57 8.15 -9.11 -17.33
CA THR A 57 9.12 -8.09 -16.89
C THR A 57 8.43 -6.75 -16.62
N GLU A 58 7.50 -6.34 -17.49
CA GLU A 58 6.72 -5.12 -17.34
C GLU A 58 5.83 -5.16 -16.10
N ASP A 59 5.23 -6.32 -15.78
CA ASP A 59 4.42 -6.49 -14.58
C ASP A 59 5.26 -6.32 -13.30
N LYS A 60 6.47 -6.89 -13.28
CA LYS A 60 7.41 -6.75 -12.15
C LYS A 60 7.90 -5.31 -12.00
N GLU A 61 8.16 -4.62 -13.11
CA GLU A 61 8.51 -3.19 -13.11
C GLU A 61 7.36 -2.36 -12.55
N LEU A 62 6.12 -2.64 -12.96
CA LEU A 62 4.93 -1.99 -12.42
C LEU A 62 4.78 -2.27 -10.93
N GLN A 63 4.97 -3.51 -10.49
CA GLN A 63 4.93 -3.88 -9.08
C GLN A 63 5.95 -3.07 -8.27
N SER A 64 7.20 -2.99 -8.75
CA SER A 64 8.26 -2.20 -8.13
C SER A 64 7.93 -0.70 -8.10
N ALA A 65 7.36 -0.17 -9.17
CA ALA A 65 6.92 1.22 -9.22
C ALA A 65 5.79 1.51 -8.22
N ILE A 66 4.83 0.59 -8.10
CA ILE A 66 3.75 0.69 -7.12
C ILE A 66 4.33 0.65 -5.71
N SER A 67 5.22 -0.30 -5.38
CA SER A 67 5.88 -0.38 -4.05
C SER A 67 6.58 0.93 -3.70
N ARG A 68 7.39 1.47 -4.61
CA ARG A 68 8.07 2.77 -4.41
C ARG A 68 7.07 3.90 -4.20
N ALA A 69 5.93 3.89 -4.90
CA ALA A 69 4.88 4.88 -4.68
C ALA A 69 4.22 4.73 -3.31
N MET A 70 4.04 3.50 -2.81
CA MET A 70 3.54 3.26 -1.45
C MET A 70 4.51 3.78 -0.39
N ASP A 71 5.81 3.48 -0.51
CA ASP A 71 6.84 3.97 0.40
C ASP A 71 6.84 5.51 0.43
N ALA A 72 6.76 6.11 -0.75
CA ALA A 72 6.74 7.56 -0.91
C ALA A 72 5.46 8.22 -0.33
N ILE A 73 4.32 7.52 -0.35
CA ILE A 73 3.06 7.92 0.31
C ILE A 73 3.18 7.76 1.83
N GLN A 74 3.87 6.71 2.30
CA GLN A 74 4.09 6.46 3.73
C GLN A 74 4.97 7.55 4.35
N GLU A 75 6.00 8.01 3.63
CA GLU A 75 6.81 9.17 4.03
C GLU A 75 5.99 10.47 4.02
N ASN A 76 5.16 10.66 2.98
CA ASN A 76 4.36 11.85 2.81
C ASN A 76 3.05 11.55 2.06
N ALA A 77 1.95 11.53 2.81
CA ALA A 77 0.62 11.24 2.28
C ALA A 77 0.20 12.17 1.12
N TRP A 78 0.71 13.40 1.08
CA TRP A 78 0.34 14.41 0.08
C TRP A 78 1.16 14.36 -1.22
N ARG A 79 2.11 13.43 -1.37
CA ARG A 79 3.05 13.37 -2.51
C ARG A 79 2.40 13.32 -3.91
N GLY A 80 1.18 12.78 -4.03
CA GLY A 80 0.46 12.72 -5.30
C GLY A 80 -0.10 14.06 -5.79
N ILE A 81 -0.50 14.11 -7.06
CA ILE A 81 -1.23 15.24 -7.66
C ILE A 81 -2.72 15.13 -7.30
N GLN A 82 -3.30 16.20 -6.75
CA GLN A 82 -4.73 16.24 -6.47
C GLN A 82 -5.56 16.27 -7.75
N LEU A 83 -6.62 15.47 -7.79
CA LEU A 83 -7.57 15.46 -8.89
C LEU A 83 -8.64 16.54 -8.70
N LEU A 84 -9.07 17.16 -9.80
CA LEU A 84 -10.15 18.14 -9.77
C LEU A 84 -11.46 17.47 -9.34
N LYS A 85 -12.13 18.01 -8.31
CA LYS A 85 -13.36 17.44 -7.73
C LYS A 85 -14.47 17.17 -8.76
N ARG A 86 -14.55 17.99 -9.81
CA ARG A 86 -15.52 17.83 -10.92
C ARG A 86 -15.28 16.58 -11.77
N LEU A 87 -14.02 16.13 -11.86
CA LEU A 87 -13.62 14.99 -12.67
C LEU A 87 -13.69 13.67 -11.90
N ILE A 88 -13.89 13.70 -10.57
CA ILE A 88 -13.95 12.49 -9.74
C ILE A 88 -15.25 11.72 -10.02
N PRO A 89 -15.18 10.49 -10.56
CA PRO A 89 -16.35 9.64 -10.78
C PRO A 89 -17.18 9.44 -9.51
N ARG A 90 -18.51 9.33 -9.66
CA ARG A 90 -19.45 9.14 -8.55
C ARG A 90 -19.11 7.91 -7.69
N LYS A 91 -18.60 6.84 -8.31
CA LYS A 91 -18.18 5.61 -7.61
C LYS A 91 -17.08 5.82 -6.58
N TYR A 92 -16.27 6.89 -6.68
CA TYR A 92 -15.24 7.18 -5.68
C TYR A 92 -15.74 8.10 -4.57
N LYS A 93 -16.78 8.89 -4.84
CA LYS A 93 -17.38 9.80 -3.85
C LYS A 93 -18.01 9.06 -2.67
N THR A 94 -18.47 7.82 -2.89
CA THR A 94 -19.02 6.96 -1.85
C THR A 94 -18.00 6.56 -0.79
N TYR A 95 -16.70 6.65 -1.08
CA TYR A 95 -15.62 6.38 -0.12
C TYR A 95 -15.18 7.62 0.66
N GLY A 96 -15.93 8.74 0.60
CA GLY A 96 -15.53 10.01 1.23
C GLY A 96 -14.35 10.69 0.54
N ALA A 97 -13.97 10.24 -0.66
CA ALA A 97 -12.79 10.72 -1.38
C ALA A 97 -13.04 12.04 -2.13
N GLU A 98 -13.27 13.13 -1.38
CA GLU A 98 -13.24 14.49 -1.96
C GLU A 98 -11.82 14.94 -2.34
N ASN A 99 -10.81 14.26 -1.80
CA ASN A 99 -9.40 14.58 -1.91
C ASN A 99 -8.62 13.50 -2.66
N LEU A 100 -9.23 12.92 -3.70
CA LEU A 100 -8.61 11.91 -4.54
C LEU A 100 -7.31 12.44 -5.16
N ARG A 101 -6.26 11.62 -5.12
CA ARG A 101 -4.93 11.95 -5.63
C ARG A 101 -4.46 10.87 -6.59
N LYS A 102 -3.56 11.26 -7.50
CA LYS A 102 -2.86 10.36 -8.40
C LYS A 102 -1.35 10.46 -8.26
N ILE A 103 -0.66 9.35 -8.46
CA ILE A 103 0.78 9.33 -8.73
C ILE A 103 0.96 8.77 -10.15
N ASN A 104 1.73 9.47 -10.98
CA ASN A 104 2.10 8.96 -12.29
C ASN A 104 3.21 7.92 -12.09
N LEU A 105 2.95 6.72 -12.59
CA LEU A 105 3.89 5.61 -12.64
C LEU A 105 4.48 5.51 -14.06
N PRO A 106 5.56 4.74 -14.26
CA PRO A 106 6.13 4.49 -15.59
C PRO A 106 5.10 3.93 -16.57
N ASN A 107 5.39 4.04 -17.88
CA ASN A 107 4.58 3.47 -18.96
C ASN A 107 3.11 3.96 -18.98
N GLY A 108 2.86 5.16 -18.44
CA GLY A 108 1.52 5.77 -18.43
C GLY A 108 0.57 5.19 -17.38
N TRP A 109 1.06 4.35 -16.47
CA TRP A 109 0.28 3.88 -15.33
C TRP A 109 0.02 5.00 -14.33
N ARG A 110 -1.11 4.94 -13.64
CA ARG A 110 -1.53 5.93 -12.64
C ARG A 110 -2.07 5.22 -11.43
N LEU A 111 -1.42 5.44 -10.28
CA LEU A 111 -1.89 4.98 -8.98
C LEU A 111 -2.89 5.99 -8.43
N ILE A 112 -4.07 5.54 -8.03
CA ILE A 112 -5.13 6.39 -7.46
C ILE A 112 -5.33 6.04 -5.99
N TYR A 113 -5.32 7.07 -5.15
CA TYR A 113 -5.49 6.92 -3.71
C TYR A 113 -6.20 8.15 -3.13
N PHE A 114 -6.69 8.04 -1.89
CA PHE A 114 -7.20 9.17 -1.14
C PHE A 114 -6.59 9.20 0.27
N ILE A 115 -6.71 10.35 0.92
CA ILE A 115 -6.19 10.54 2.28
C ILE A 115 -7.36 10.63 3.25
N GLY A 116 -7.51 9.65 4.13
CA GLY A 116 -8.39 9.73 5.29
C GLY A 116 -7.69 10.44 6.45
N LYS A 117 -8.44 11.23 7.22
CA LYS A 117 -8.01 11.69 8.54
C LYS A 117 -8.81 10.93 9.59
N ASN A 118 -8.13 10.31 10.53
CA ASN A 118 -8.77 9.75 11.71
C ASN A 118 -8.07 10.31 12.94
N GLU A 119 -8.74 11.19 13.69
CA GLU A 119 -8.44 11.82 15.00
C GLU A 119 -6.99 12.26 15.31
N ALA A 120 -5.97 11.45 15.02
CA ALA A 120 -4.54 11.77 15.13
C ALA A 120 -3.66 11.21 13.98
N VAL A 121 -4.18 10.35 13.11
CA VAL A 121 -3.43 9.63 12.07
C VAL A 121 -3.93 10.00 10.68
N THR A 122 -2.98 10.32 9.80
CA THR A 122 -3.22 10.45 8.36
C THR A 122 -3.09 9.08 7.72
N VAL A 123 -4.18 8.58 7.15
CA VAL A 123 -4.23 7.25 6.50
C VAL A 123 -4.37 7.46 5.01
N SER A 124 -3.48 6.88 4.21
CA SER A 124 -3.62 6.86 2.76
C SER A 124 -4.19 5.52 2.31
N THR A 125 -5.28 5.55 1.56
CA THR A 125 -5.95 4.34 1.07
C THR A 125 -5.85 4.28 -0.45
N ILE A 126 -5.18 3.24 -0.95
CA ILE A 126 -5.02 2.95 -2.38
C ILE A 126 -6.33 2.34 -2.91
N LEU A 127 -6.84 2.87 -4.01
CA LEU A 127 -8.08 2.40 -4.62
C LEU A 127 -7.83 1.45 -5.78
N GLU A 128 -7.00 1.88 -6.74
CA GLU A 128 -6.65 1.10 -7.94
C GLU A 128 -5.45 1.74 -8.64
N TRP A 129 -4.81 1.00 -9.54
CA TRP A 129 -3.86 1.51 -10.54
C TRP A 129 -4.38 1.19 -11.93
N LEU A 130 -4.25 2.14 -12.85
CA LEU A 130 -4.81 2.05 -14.20
C LEU A 130 -3.77 2.45 -15.23
N ASP A 131 -3.77 1.78 -16.37
CA ASP A 131 -3.08 2.25 -17.56
C ASP A 131 -3.69 3.57 -18.06
N HIS A 132 -3.04 4.16 -19.05
CA HIS A 132 -3.46 5.44 -19.60
C HIS A 132 -4.87 5.43 -20.17
N LYS A 133 -5.23 4.40 -20.92
CA LYS A 133 -6.52 4.29 -21.62
C LYS A 133 -7.66 4.11 -20.63
N ASN A 134 -7.47 3.26 -19.63
CA ASN A 134 -8.44 3.01 -18.58
C ASN A 134 -8.59 4.23 -17.67
N TYR A 135 -7.51 4.95 -17.40
CA TYR A 135 -7.57 6.21 -16.66
C TYR A 135 -8.42 7.25 -17.39
N GLU A 136 -8.15 7.52 -18.66
CA GLU A 136 -8.91 8.52 -19.44
C GLU A 136 -10.39 8.19 -19.51
N ARG A 137 -10.72 6.94 -19.86
CA ARG A 137 -12.10 6.45 -19.87
C ARG A 137 -12.79 6.62 -18.52
N ARG A 138 -12.07 6.40 -17.43
CA ARG A 138 -12.62 6.48 -16.07
C ARG A 138 -12.92 7.92 -15.67
N PHE A 139 -11.98 8.82 -15.93
CA PHE A 139 -12.04 10.22 -15.51
C PHE A 139 -12.68 11.15 -16.55
N LYS A 140 -13.10 10.60 -17.70
CA LYS A 140 -13.75 11.30 -18.82
C LYS A 140 -12.88 12.45 -19.33
N TYR A 141 -11.60 12.15 -19.50
CA TYR A 141 -10.69 13.00 -20.28
C TYR A 141 -10.88 12.76 -21.77
#